data_AF-A0A3A4QDK4-F1
#
_entry.id   AF-A0A3A4QDK4-F1
#
_cell.length_a   1.000
_cell.length_b   1.000
_cell.length_c   1.000
_cell.angle_alpha   90.00
_cell.angle_beta   90.00
_cell.angle_gamma   90.00
#
_symmetry.space_group_name_H-M   'P 1'
#
loop_
_entity.id
_entity.type
_entity.pdbx_description
1 polymer ?
#
loop_
_entity_poly.entity_id
_entity_poly.type
_entity_poly.pdbx_seq_one_letter_code
_entity_poly.pdbx_strand_id
1 'polypeptide(L)'
;MCGLLCIAPLASAEELARDAFGASADATVVAPGPGILAEQCQGNDNESLAPGSVACSPDQGRTVTENGHARQWAGLGATSLAQVRFGVETCRDNAGQGRPCAIEVRAYSAPNFPTFGGAQLLATANMDIPDGTALEIFTADFPNVAIPQGTNLVIELYNPDSFRNQFGFWPGSNAGGQSQPSFIRSTPCGLGNWTNLASINFPNVHLVICWSDEGGGGGGCQYKLTVNSKAKKGCGVCPKKGDIIASGDPCEDIKDCAKKLVIKKLDCPDGGPGFCKKVKGKKDSCV
;
A
#
# COMPACT_ATOMS: atom_id res chain seq x y z
N MET A 1 24.25 -9.39 -20.08
CA MET A 1 22.90 -9.98 -20.22
C MET A 1 22.13 -9.57 -18.98
N CYS A 2 20.96 -8.96 -19.12
CA CYS A 2 20.11 -8.58 -17.98
C CYS A 2 19.30 -9.81 -17.53
N GLY A 3 19.22 -10.06 -16.22
CA GLY A 3 18.54 -11.25 -15.69
C GLY A 3 17.70 -10.93 -14.46
N LEU A 4 16.74 -11.81 -14.14
CA LEU A 4 16.01 -11.74 -12.88
C LEU A 4 16.91 -12.24 -11.76
N LEU A 5 17.08 -11.41 -10.73
CA LEU A 5 17.94 -11.68 -9.59
C LEU A 5 17.19 -11.40 -8.29
N CYS A 6 17.33 -12.33 -7.36
CA CYS A 6 16.99 -12.14 -5.96
C CYS A 6 18.21 -11.57 -5.24
N ILE A 7 18.04 -10.64 -4.30
CA ILE A 7 19.15 -10.28 -3.42
C ILE A 7 19.33 -11.41 -2.41
N ALA A 8 20.49 -12.06 -2.43
CA ALA A 8 20.94 -12.81 -1.26
C ALA A 8 21.30 -11.81 -0.15
N PRO A 9 20.88 -12.02 1.11
CA PRO A 9 21.28 -11.15 2.20
C PRO A 9 22.81 -11.03 2.23
N LEU A 10 23.32 -9.80 2.15
CA LEU A 10 24.73 -9.53 2.36
C LEU A 10 25.02 -9.87 3.83
N ALA A 11 25.71 -10.98 4.06
CA ALA A 11 26.17 -11.36 5.37
C ALA A 11 27.19 -10.32 5.88
N SER A 12 26.78 -9.46 6.79
CA SER A 12 27.66 -8.87 7.79
C SER A 12 26.85 -8.36 8.99
N ALA A 13 26.95 -9.11 10.09
CA ALA A 13 26.67 -8.83 11.51
C ALA A 13 25.76 -9.91 12.14
N GLU A 14 26.34 -11.08 12.39
CA GLU A 14 25.83 -12.01 13.40
C GLU A 14 26.15 -11.50 14.82
N GLU A 15 25.32 -11.94 15.77
CA GLU A 15 25.42 -11.83 17.23
C GLU A 15 25.06 -10.48 17.90
N LEU A 16 23.78 -10.34 18.23
CA LEU A 16 23.33 -10.27 19.63
C LEU A 16 21.80 -10.35 19.69
N ALA A 17 21.28 -11.50 20.14
CA ALA A 17 20.06 -11.71 20.93
C ALA A 17 19.38 -13.04 20.59
N ARG A 18 20.04 -14.14 20.97
CA ARG A 18 19.34 -15.33 21.43
C ARG A 18 19.29 -15.28 22.95
N ASP A 19 18.12 -15.01 23.50
CA ASP A 19 17.51 -15.76 24.60
C ASP A 19 16.31 -15.00 25.16
N ALA A 20 15.11 -15.53 24.93
CA ALA A 20 14.27 -16.10 25.99
C ALA A 20 12.83 -16.25 25.49
N PHE A 21 12.42 -17.50 25.33
CA PHE A 21 11.03 -17.92 25.22
C PHE A 21 10.22 -17.45 26.44
N GLY A 22 9.10 -16.80 26.17
CA GLY A 22 8.01 -16.60 27.11
C GLY A 22 6.70 -16.62 26.35
N ALA A 23 6.06 -17.78 26.29
CA ALA A 23 4.72 -17.93 25.73
C ALA A 23 3.70 -17.18 26.58
N SER A 24 2.78 -16.45 25.95
CA SER A 24 1.41 -16.29 26.46
C SER A 24 0.45 -15.92 25.33
N ALA A 25 -0.75 -16.45 25.47
CA ALA A 25 -1.82 -16.61 24.51
C ALA A 25 -2.61 -15.33 24.13
N ASP A 26 -3.43 -15.52 23.08
CA ASP A 26 -4.60 -14.73 22.67
C ASP A 26 -4.37 -13.36 22.04
N ALA A 27 -3.95 -13.38 20.77
CA ALA A 27 -4.28 -12.30 19.84
C ALA A 27 -5.61 -12.64 19.15
N THR A 28 -6.71 -12.11 19.68
CA THR A 28 -7.99 -12.13 18.97
C THR A 28 -7.86 -11.26 17.71
N VAL A 29 -7.80 -11.90 16.55
CA VAL A 29 -7.87 -11.24 15.24
C VAL A 29 -9.24 -10.56 15.14
N VAL A 30 -9.26 -9.22 15.20
CA VAL A 30 -10.45 -8.43 14.91
C VAL A 30 -10.64 -8.45 13.40
N ALA A 31 -11.64 -9.18 12.92
CA ALA A 31 -12.09 -9.08 11.54
C ALA A 31 -12.66 -7.67 11.28
N PRO A 32 -12.21 -6.94 10.23
CA PRO A 32 -12.83 -5.68 9.87
C PRO A 32 -14.26 -5.91 9.39
N GLY A 33 -15.24 -5.35 10.10
CA GLY A 33 -16.64 -5.39 9.71
C GLY A 33 -16.99 -4.35 8.61
N PRO A 34 -18.22 -4.39 8.07
CA PRO A 34 -18.58 -3.76 6.81
C PRO A 34 -19.11 -2.34 7.05
N GLY A 35 -18.42 -1.34 6.50
CA GLY A 35 -18.79 0.08 6.60
C GLY A 35 -17.65 1.03 6.22
N ILE A 36 -16.44 0.48 6.18
CA ILE A 36 -15.24 0.99 5.54
C ILE A 36 -15.00 0.00 4.39
N LEU A 37 -14.66 0.44 3.18
CA LEU A 37 -14.14 -0.55 2.23
C LEU A 37 -12.76 -0.94 2.78
N ALA A 38 -12.76 -2.10 3.45
CA ALA A 38 -11.58 -2.69 4.06
C ALA A 38 -10.44 -2.61 3.05
N GLU A 39 -9.25 -2.29 3.53
CA GLU A 39 -8.09 -2.38 2.68
C GLU A 39 -8.08 -3.72 1.93
N GLN A 40 -7.93 -3.61 0.61
CA GLN A 40 -7.98 -4.72 -0.32
C GLN A 40 -6.56 -5.24 -0.52
N CYS A 41 -6.26 -6.30 0.22
CA CYS A 41 -5.03 -7.06 0.10
C CYS A 41 -5.25 -8.40 -0.61
N GLN A 42 -4.17 -8.96 -1.16
CA GLN A 42 -4.17 -10.29 -1.78
C GLN A 42 -3.09 -11.22 -1.21
N GLY A 43 -2.31 -10.76 -0.22
CA GLY A 43 -1.48 -11.61 0.61
C GLY A 43 -2.27 -12.13 1.81
N ASN A 44 -1.88 -13.30 2.31
CA ASN A 44 -2.37 -13.81 3.60
C ASN A 44 -1.60 -13.20 4.77
N ASP A 45 -0.40 -12.69 4.49
CA ASP A 45 0.42 -11.86 5.38
C ASP A 45 0.73 -10.56 4.65
N ASN A 46 0.21 -9.44 5.16
CA ASN A 46 0.41 -8.11 4.56
C ASN A 46 1.14 -7.16 5.52
N GLU A 47 1.64 -7.68 6.64
CA GLU A 47 2.27 -6.89 7.71
C GLU A 47 3.73 -7.27 7.88
N SER A 48 4.14 -8.47 7.46
CA SER A 48 5.53 -8.91 7.50
C SER A 48 6.20 -8.80 6.14
N LEU A 49 7.46 -8.39 6.15
CA LEU A 49 8.34 -8.39 4.99
C LEU A 49 9.53 -9.32 5.26
N ALA A 50 9.97 -10.04 4.23
CA ALA A 50 11.13 -10.90 4.27
C ALA A 50 12.02 -10.65 3.03
N PRO A 51 13.34 -10.82 3.15
CA PRO A 51 14.22 -10.81 1.98
C PRO A 51 13.83 -11.94 1.01
N GLY A 52 13.91 -11.69 -0.29
CA GLY A 52 13.56 -12.72 -1.27
C GLY A 52 12.91 -12.21 -2.55
N SER A 53 12.66 -10.91 -2.65
CA SER A 53 12.05 -10.31 -3.83
C SER A 53 13.00 -10.33 -5.00
N VAL A 54 12.45 -10.20 -6.20
CA VAL A 54 13.20 -10.30 -7.45
C VAL A 54 13.04 -9.06 -8.28
N ALA A 55 14.10 -8.68 -8.99
CA ALA A 55 14.07 -7.61 -9.96
C ALA A 55 14.95 -7.96 -11.16
N CYS A 56 14.63 -7.38 -12.31
CA CYS A 56 15.50 -7.34 -13.46
C CYS A 56 16.70 -6.44 -13.17
N SER A 57 17.88 -7.05 -13.14
CA SER A 57 19.14 -6.39 -12.79
C SER A 57 20.24 -6.68 -13.83
N PRO A 58 21.07 -5.68 -14.18
CA PRO A 58 22.16 -5.85 -15.13
C PRO A 58 23.47 -6.32 -14.47
N ASP A 59 23.56 -6.27 -13.14
CA ASP A 59 24.82 -6.30 -12.37
C ASP A 59 24.73 -7.17 -11.10
N GLN A 60 24.09 -8.34 -11.21
CA GLN A 60 23.97 -9.33 -10.13
C GLN A 60 23.21 -8.82 -8.90
N GLY A 61 22.25 -7.92 -9.09
CA GLY A 61 21.39 -7.42 -8.02
C GLY A 61 22.03 -6.28 -7.22
N ARG A 62 23.06 -5.62 -7.78
CA ARG A 62 23.62 -4.40 -7.17
C ARG A 62 22.75 -3.19 -7.49
N THR A 63 22.28 -3.07 -8.72
CA THR A 63 21.32 -2.08 -9.19
C THR A 63 20.19 -2.76 -9.94
N VAL A 64 19.13 -2.01 -10.22
CA VAL A 64 18.00 -2.48 -11.01
C VAL A 64 17.91 -1.72 -12.34
N THR A 65 17.39 -2.39 -13.35
CA THR A 65 16.87 -1.70 -14.56
C THR A 65 15.43 -1.26 -14.32
N GLU A 66 14.75 -0.77 -15.35
CA GLU A 66 13.28 -0.65 -15.34
C GLU A 66 12.59 -1.91 -14.79
N ASN A 67 11.82 -1.78 -13.70
CA ASN A 67 10.91 -2.82 -13.25
C ASN A 67 9.56 -2.24 -12.83
N GLY A 68 8.50 -2.97 -13.15
CA GLY A 68 7.16 -2.75 -12.61
C GLY A 68 6.69 -3.99 -11.86
N HIS A 69 6.54 -3.90 -10.55
CA HIS A 69 6.03 -4.98 -9.69
C HIS A 69 4.58 -4.72 -9.33
N ALA A 70 3.69 -5.67 -9.59
CA ALA A 70 2.26 -5.39 -9.60
C ALA A 70 1.39 -6.45 -8.90
N ARG A 71 0.25 -5.98 -8.42
CA ARG A 71 -0.93 -6.77 -8.03
C ARG A 71 -2.14 -6.30 -8.84
N GLN A 72 -3.15 -7.16 -8.98
CA GLN A 72 -4.29 -6.92 -9.86
C GLN A 72 -5.61 -7.31 -9.19
N TRP A 73 -6.63 -6.46 -9.29
CA TRP A 73 -7.99 -6.70 -8.81
C TRP A 73 -8.99 -6.68 -9.96
N ALA A 74 -9.80 -7.74 -10.07
CA ALA A 74 -10.81 -7.91 -11.12
C ALA A 74 -12.21 -7.75 -10.52
N GLY A 75 -13.21 -7.52 -11.37
CA GLY A 75 -14.62 -7.57 -10.97
C GLY A 75 -15.01 -6.52 -9.92
N LEU A 76 -14.26 -5.41 -9.86
CA LEU A 76 -14.57 -4.30 -8.96
C LEU A 76 -15.88 -3.64 -9.39
N GLY A 77 -16.72 -3.32 -8.40
CA GLY A 77 -17.88 -2.45 -8.58
C GLY A 77 -17.46 -0.99 -8.79
N ALA A 78 -18.42 -0.07 -8.67
CA ALA A 78 -18.10 1.36 -8.62
C ALA A 78 -17.22 1.65 -7.38
N THR A 79 -15.99 2.11 -7.59
CA THR A 79 -15.04 2.44 -6.52
C THR A 79 -13.97 3.41 -7.03
N SER A 80 -13.12 3.89 -6.12
CA SER A 80 -12.01 4.80 -6.40
C SER A 80 -10.76 4.36 -5.65
N LEU A 81 -9.58 4.67 -6.15
CA LEU A 81 -8.32 4.48 -5.45
C LEU A 81 -7.95 5.75 -4.68
N ALA A 82 -7.76 5.62 -3.38
CA ALA A 82 -7.36 6.73 -2.51
C ALA A 82 -5.99 6.51 -1.89
N GLN A 83 -5.60 5.27 -1.63
CA GLN A 83 -4.32 4.96 -1.02
C GLN A 83 -3.81 3.59 -1.45
N VAL A 84 -2.49 3.47 -1.52
CA VAL A 84 -1.77 2.22 -1.72
C VAL A 84 -0.78 2.04 -0.58
N ARG A 85 -0.90 0.93 0.16
CA ARG A 85 0.14 0.50 1.10
C ARG A 85 1.02 -0.55 0.44
N PHE A 86 2.33 -0.41 0.56
CA PHE A 86 3.27 -1.32 -0.07
C PHE A 86 4.53 -1.54 0.76
N GLY A 87 5.09 -2.73 0.67
CA GLY A 87 6.38 -3.04 1.29
C GLY A 87 7.55 -2.58 0.44
N VAL A 88 8.68 -2.29 1.10
CA VAL A 88 10.00 -2.13 0.51
C VAL A 88 10.94 -3.12 1.19
N GLU A 89 11.53 -4.02 0.42
CA GLU A 89 12.56 -4.93 0.93
C GLU A 89 13.87 -4.20 1.12
N THR A 90 14.24 -3.40 0.11
CA THR A 90 15.52 -2.70 0.09
C THR A 90 15.46 -1.49 -0.83
N CYS A 91 15.93 -0.35 -0.34
CA CYS A 91 16.42 0.76 -1.16
C CYS A 91 17.89 1.02 -0.83
N ARG A 92 18.75 1.04 -1.85
CA ARG A 92 20.18 1.33 -1.71
C ARG A 92 20.70 2.25 -2.80
N ASP A 93 21.32 3.36 -2.41
CA ASP A 93 22.11 4.19 -3.31
C ASP A 93 23.42 3.49 -3.66
N ASN A 94 23.60 3.18 -4.94
CA ASN A 94 24.79 2.50 -5.43
C ASN A 94 26.06 3.36 -5.36
N ALA A 95 25.92 4.70 -5.35
CA ALA A 95 27.05 5.61 -5.23
C ALA A 95 27.44 5.90 -3.77
N GLY A 96 26.65 5.44 -2.79
CA GLY A 96 26.88 5.71 -1.36
C GLY A 96 26.78 7.20 -1.00
N GLN A 97 25.97 7.97 -1.73
CA GLN A 97 25.76 9.40 -1.51
C GLN A 97 24.52 9.69 -0.66
N GLY A 98 23.79 8.66 -0.21
CA GLY A 98 22.56 8.82 0.59
C GLY A 98 21.35 9.24 -0.24
N ARG A 99 21.34 9.00 -1.56
CA ARG A 99 20.23 9.44 -2.44
C ARG A 99 19.04 8.49 -2.31
N PRO A 100 17.81 9.01 -2.19
CA PRO A 100 16.63 8.15 -2.14
C PRO A 100 16.40 7.41 -3.46
N CYS A 101 15.75 6.25 -3.38
CA CYS A 101 15.22 5.56 -4.55
C CYS A 101 13.91 6.23 -4.98
N ALA A 102 13.96 7.01 -6.06
CA ALA A 102 12.78 7.57 -6.69
C ALA A 102 11.99 6.44 -7.40
N ILE A 103 10.77 6.19 -6.95
CA ILE A 103 9.84 5.23 -7.55
C ILE A 103 8.49 5.90 -7.85
N GLU A 104 7.70 5.22 -8.66
CA GLU A 104 6.36 5.62 -9.02
C GLU A 104 5.37 4.51 -8.62
N VAL A 105 4.40 4.83 -7.78
CA VAL A 105 3.24 3.96 -7.56
C VAL A 105 2.19 4.32 -8.61
N ARG A 106 1.95 3.40 -9.54
CA ARG A 106 1.07 3.61 -10.68
C ARG A 106 -0.19 2.78 -10.58
N ALA A 107 -1.33 3.39 -10.91
CA ALA A 107 -2.61 2.71 -11.01
C ALA A 107 -3.07 2.67 -12.46
N TYR A 108 -3.43 1.50 -12.96
CA TYR A 108 -3.93 1.31 -14.32
C TYR A 108 -5.33 0.71 -14.34
N SER A 109 -6.08 1.07 -15.37
CA SER A 109 -7.21 0.30 -15.88
C SER A 109 -6.70 -0.61 -17.00
N ALA A 110 -6.76 -1.93 -16.80
CA ALA A 110 -6.18 -2.92 -17.71
C ALA A 110 -7.24 -3.93 -18.17
N PRO A 111 -8.06 -3.63 -19.19
CA PRO A 111 -9.12 -4.54 -19.63
C PRO A 111 -8.60 -5.90 -20.14
N ASN A 112 -7.39 -5.93 -20.71
CA ASN A 112 -6.78 -7.12 -21.30
C ASN A 112 -5.67 -7.75 -20.44
N PHE A 113 -5.70 -7.52 -19.13
CA PHE A 113 -4.73 -8.10 -18.19
C PHE A 113 -4.58 -9.62 -18.40
N PRO A 114 -3.36 -10.19 -18.42
CA PRO A 114 -2.06 -9.60 -18.03
C PRO A 114 -1.29 -8.87 -19.14
N THR A 115 -1.91 -8.64 -20.30
CA THR A 115 -1.27 -7.88 -21.38
C THR A 115 -1.15 -6.42 -20.98
N PHE A 116 0.05 -5.85 -21.08
CA PHE A 116 0.28 -4.42 -20.79
C PHE A 116 -0.27 -3.53 -21.91
N GLY A 117 -0.20 -4.01 -23.16
CA GLY A 117 -0.80 -3.34 -24.30
C GLY A 117 -2.29 -3.07 -24.11
N GLY A 118 -2.68 -1.80 -24.18
CA GLY A 118 -4.06 -1.35 -23.96
C GLY A 118 -4.41 -1.06 -22.50
N ALA A 119 -3.46 -1.16 -21.57
CA ALA A 119 -3.64 -0.61 -20.23
C ALA A 119 -3.61 0.92 -20.27
N GLN A 120 -4.54 1.55 -19.54
CA GLN A 120 -4.62 3.00 -19.39
C GLN A 120 -4.13 3.38 -18.00
N LEU A 121 -3.11 4.24 -17.93
CA LEU A 121 -2.67 4.83 -16.67
C LEU A 121 -3.77 5.76 -16.14
N LEU A 122 -4.23 5.52 -14.92
CA LEU A 122 -5.24 6.33 -14.24
C LEU A 122 -4.58 7.42 -13.40
N ALA A 123 -3.53 7.07 -12.65
CA ALA A 123 -2.80 7.99 -11.79
C ALA A 123 -1.41 7.48 -11.42
N THR A 124 -0.60 8.37 -10.89
CA THR A 124 0.74 8.09 -10.39
C THR A 124 0.99 8.89 -9.11
N ALA A 125 1.54 8.23 -8.10
CA ALA A 125 2.12 8.86 -6.92
C ALA A 125 3.64 8.66 -6.96
N ASN A 126 4.39 9.77 -6.92
CA ASN A 126 5.86 9.71 -6.88
C ASN A 126 6.31 9.57 -5.43
N MET A 127 7.25 8.66 -5.18
CA MET A 127 7.77 8.39 -3.84
C MET A 127 9.30 8.44 -3.85
N ASP A 128 9.87 9.09 -2.85
CA ASP A 128 11.31 9.08 -2.57
C ASP A 128 11.57 8.17 -1.37
N ILE A 129 11.97 6.93 -1.65
CA ILE A 129 12.26 5.95 -0.60
C ILE A 129 13.66 6.24 -0.03
N PRO A 130 13.83 6.45 1.28
CA PRO A 130 15.13 6.75 1.86
C PRO A 130 16.20 5.70 1.55
N ASP A 131 17.44 6.14 1.33
CA ASP A 131 18.58 5.22 1.26
C ASP A 131 18.73 4.44 2.57
N GLY A 132 19.04 3.15 2.47
CA GLY A 132 19.18 2.26 3.62
C GLY A 132 17.86 1.70 4.16
N THR A 133 16.71 2.06 3.58
CA THR A 133 15.43 1.42 3.91
C THR A 133 15.54 -0.09 3.72
N ALA A 134 15.14 -0.84 4.76
CA ALA A 134 15.17 -2.31 4.77
C ALA A 134 13.93 -2.86 5.49
N LEU A 135 13.12 -3.63 4.77
CA LEU A 135 11.91 -4.29 5.31
C LEU A 135 10.93 -3.32 5.99
N GLU A 136 10.60 -2.21 5.31
CA GLU A 136 9.64 -1.22 5.81
C GLU A 136 8.41 -1.10 4.90
N ILE A 137 7.29 -0.72 5.48
CA ILE A 137 6.02 -0.52 4.76
C ILE A 137 5.76 0.97 4.61
N PHE A 138 5.41 1.37 3.39
CA PHE A 138 5.12 2.74 2.99
C PHE A 138 3.69 2.86 2.48
N THR A 139 3.23 4.09 2.43
CA THR A 139 1.90 4.45 1.97
C THR A 139 2.01 5.56 0.94
N ALA A 140 1.35 5.37 -0.20
CA ALA A 140 1.20 6.38 -1.25
C ALA A 140 -0.26 6.82 -1.32
N ASP A 141 -0.48 8.14 -1.25
CA ASP A 141 -1.81 8.74 -1.34
C ASP A 141 -2.16 9.13 -2.79
N PHE A 142 -3.44 9.02 -3.12
CA PHE A 142 -4.01 9.33 -4.42
C PHE A 142 -5.20 10.29 -4.26
N PRO A 143 -5.48 11.13 -5.27
CA PRO A 143 -6.59 12.09 -5.23
C PRO A 143 -7.95 11.44 -5.56
N ASN A 144 -8.29 10.31 -4.92
CA ASN A 144 -9.53 9.56 -5.14
C ASN A 144 -9.83 9.26 -6.62
N VAL A 145 -9.01 8.41 -7.22
CA VAL A 145 -9.00 8.12 -8.65
C VAL A 145 -10.11 7.12 -8.98
N ALA A 146 -11.10 7.53 -9.77
CA ALA A 146 -12.19 6.64 -10.18
C ALA A 146 -11.67 5.44 -10.98
N ILE A 147 -12.10 4.23 -10.61
CA ILE A 147 -11.71 2.99 -11.29
C ILE A 147 -12.79 2.62 -12.30
N PRO A 148 -12.47 2.51 -13.62
CA PRO A 148 -13.45 2.12 -14.62
C PRO A 148 -14.02 0.73 -14.35
N GLN A 149 -15.35 0.63 -14.26
CA GLN A 149 -16.04 -0.65 -14.08
C GLN A 149 -15.76 -1.60 -15.26
N GLY A 150 -15.74 -2.91 -14.98
CA GLY A 150 -15.50 -3.93 -16.00
C GLY A 150 -14.05 -4.01 -16.48
N THR A 151 -13.13 -3.27 -15.84
CA THR A 151 -11.69 -3.36 -16.10
C THR A 151 -10.95 -3.94 -14.90
N ASN A 152 -9.70 -4.34 -15.10
CA ASN A 152 -8.84 -4.75 -14.00
C ASN A 152 -8.11 -3.52 -13.45
N LEU A 153 -8.20 -3.30 -12.13
CA LEU A 153 -7.29 -2.38 -11.45
C LEU A 153 -5.94 -3.07 -11.32
N VAL A 154 -4.88 -2.45 -11.83
CA VAL A 154 -3.50 -2.91 -11.61
C VAL A 154 -2.77 -1.82 -10.85
N ILE A 155 -2.20 -2.16 -9.70
CA ILE A 155 -1.31 -1.28 -8.97
C ILE A 155 0.10 -1.79 -9.13
N GLU A 156 0.98 -0.90 -9.54
CA GLU A 156 2.35 -1.20 -9.91
C GLU A 156 3.32 -0.29 -9.18
N LEU A 157 4.29 -0.88 -8.49
CA LEU A 157 5.48 -0.21 -8.01
C LEU A 157 6.49 -0.19 -9.16
N TYR A 158 6.69 0.98 -9.73
CA TYR A 158 7.50 1.16 -10.92
C TYR A 158 8.78 1.92 -10.58
N ASN A 159 9.92 1.34 -10.90
CA ASN A 159 11.18 2.07 -10.90
C ASN A 159 11.59 2.34 -12.37
N PRO A 160 11.77 3.61 -12.77
CA PRO A 160 12.12 3.94 -14.16
C PRO A 160 13.61 3.68 -14.46
N ASP A 161 13.93 3.38 -15.74
CA ASP A 161 15.33 3.19 -16.21
C ASP A 161 16.15 4.49 -16.21
N SER A 162 15.52 5.66 -16.05
CA SER A 162 16.19 6.97 -16.01
C SER A 162 17.22 7.08 -14.86
N PHE A 163 17.19 6.15 -13.91
CA PHE A 163 18.13 6.04 -12.80
C PHE A 163 19.05 4.81 -12.91
N ARG A 164 19.24 4.27 -14.13
CA ARG A 164 20.09 3.10 -14.36
C ARG A 164 21.44 3.24 -13.64
N ASN A 165 21.82 2.20 -12.91
CA ASN A 165 23.02 2.09 -12.09
C ASN A 165 23.10 3.03 -10.87
N GLN A 166 22.05 3.79 -10.54
CA GLN A 166 22.09 4.74 -9.43
C GLN A 166 21.63 4.14 -8.11
N PHE A 167 20.60 3.29 -8.14
CA PHE A 167 20.11 2.61 -6.95
C PHE A 167 19.69 1.18 -7.24
N GLY A 168 19.58 0.40 -6.18
CA GLY A 168 18.91 -0.88 -6.19
C GLY A 168 17.63 -0.77 -5.36
N PHE A 169 16.48 -1.04 -5.99
CA PHE A 169 15.18 -1.04 -5.35
C PHE A 169 14.52 -2.41 -5.49
N TRP A 170 14.12 -3.00 -4.38
CA TRP A 170 13.34 -4.23 -4.34
C TRP A 170 12.07 -3.99 -3.54
N PRO A 171 10.90 -4.31 -4.12
CA PRO A 171 9.65 -4.21 -3.39
C PRO A 171 9.65 -5.21 -2.24
N GLY A 172 8.88 -4.94 -1.20
CA GLY A 172 8.71 -5.84 -0.07
C GLY A 172 7.81 -7.03 -0.46
N SER A 173 8.23 -8.24 -0.06
CA SER A 173 7.43 -9.44 -0.21
C SER A 173 7.59 -10.38 0.99
N ASN A 174 6.80 -11.44 1.03
CA ASN A 174 6.97 -12.55 1.94
C ASN A 174 6.53 -13.86 1.27
N ALA A 175 6.58 -14.96 2.01
CA ALA A 175 6.11 -16.28 1.58
C ALA A 175 4.86 -16.74 2.36
N GLY A 176 4.12 -15.80 2.97
CA GLY A 176 2.97 -16.08 3.85
C GLY A 176 1.73 -16.64 3.13
N GLY A 177 1.77 -16.72 1.80
CA GLY A 177 0.66 -17.14 0.94
C GLY A 177 -0.04 -15.95 0.30
N GLN A 178 -0.76 -16.22 -0.79
CA GLN A 178 -1.53 -15.20 -1.52
C GLN A 178 -2.82 -15.79 -2.10
N SER A 179 -3.87 -14.98 -2.15
CA SER A 179 -5.15 -15.34 -2.78
C SER A 179 -5.17 -15.06 -4.29
N GLN A 180 -4.27 -14.18 -4.77
CA GLN A 180 -4.04 -13.88 -6.18
C GLN A 180 -2.55 -13.66 -6.44
N PRO A 181 -2.04 -13.88 -7.67
CA PRO A 181 -0.62 -13.84 -7.96
C PRO A 181 0.04 -12.46 -7.80
N SER A 182 1.36 -12.47 -7.69
CA SER A 182 2.22 -11.30 -7.83
C SER A 182 2.80 -11.25 -9.24
N PHE A 183 2.96 -10.06 -9.81
CA PHE A 183 3.43 -9.89 -11.18
C PHE A 183 4.67 -9.01 -11.25
N ILE A 184 5.47 -9.21 -12.30
CA ILE A 184 6.56 -8.32 -12.68
C ILE A 184 6.52 -8.06 -14.18
N ARG A 185 6.83 -6.83 -14.59
CA ARG A 185 7.18 -6.47 -15.97
C ARG A 185 8.53 -5.77 -16.00
N SER A 186 9.30 -6.03 -17.05
CA SER A 186 10.58 -5.40 -17.31
C SER A 186 11.00 -5.67 -18.75
N THR A 187 11.07 -4.64 -19.57
CA THR A 187 11.47 -4.78 -20.97
C THR A 187 12.90 -5.32 -21.12
N PRO A 188 13.89 -4.86 -20.32
CA PRO A 188 15.27 -5.37 -20.39
C PRO A 188 15.43 -6.87 -20.11
N CYS A 189 14.51 -7.48 -19.35
CA CYS A 189 14.50 -8.93 -19.10
C CYS A 189 13.54 -9.71 -20.01
N GLY A 190 12.99 -9.09 -21.06
CA GLY A 190 12.05 -9.74 -21.98
C GLY A 190 10.64 -9.95 -21.42
N LEU A 191 10.32 -9.31 -20.28
CA LEU A 191 9.03 -9.40 -19.59
C LEU A 191 8.18 -8.18 -19.94
N GLY A 192 7.82 -8.04 -21.23
CA GLY A 192 7.07 -6.87 -21.72
C GLY A 192 5.61 -6.79 -21.25
N ASN A 193 5.06 -7.87 -20.71
CA ASN A 193 3.73 -7.95 -20.09
C ASN A 193 3.87 -8.27 -18.60
N TRP A 194 2.80 -8.04 -17.83
CA TRP A 194 2.77 -8.44 -16.42
C TRP A 194 2.86 -9.96 -16.30
N THR A 195 4.03 -10.45 -15.90
CA THR A 195 4.34 -11.87 -15.84
C THR A 195 4.19 -12.35 -14.40
N ASN A 196 3.39 -13.40 -14.19
CA ASN A 196 3.21 -13.99 -12.86
C ASN A 196 4.56 -14.51 -12.35
N LEU A 197 4.99 -14.05 -11.17
CA LEU A 197 6.26 -14.43 -10.56
C LEU A 197 6.40 -15.95 -10.36
N ALA A 198 5.31 -16.64 -10.02
CA ALA A 198 5.30 -18.09 -9.91
C ALA A 198 5.60 -18.80 -11.25
N SER A 199 5.14 -18.23 -12.37
CA SER A 199 5.36 -18.80 -13.71
C SER A 199 6.81 -18.69 -14.19
N ILE A 200 7.61 -17.83 -13.54
CA ILE A 200 9.04 -17.64 -13.80
C ILE A 200 9.89 -18.10 -12.61
N ASN A 201 9.41 -19.12 -11.88
CA ASN A 201 10.12 -19.85 -10.83
C ASN A 201 10.35 -19.07 -9.51
N PHE A 202 9.50 -18.07 -9.22
CA PHE A 202 9.47 -17.36 -7.94
C PHE A 202 8.10 -17.48 -7.24
N PRO A 203 7.65 -18.70 -6.92
CA PRO A 203 6.31 -18.94 -6.36
C PRO A 203 6.12 -18.40 -4.92
N ASN A 204 7.21 -18.08 -4.23
CA ASN A 204 7.21 -17.64 -2.84
C ASN A 204 7.49 -16.13 -2.69
N VAL A 205 7.34 -15.35 -3.77
CA VAL A 205 7.46 -13.89 -3.77
C VAL A 205 6.07 -13.27 -3.78
N HIS A 206 5.49 -13.13 -2.59
CA HIS A 206 4.15 -12.57 -2.40
C HIS A 206 4.29 -11.09 -2.07
N LEU A 207 4.15 -10.22 -3.07
CA LEU A 207 4.35 -8.77 -2.92
C LEU A 207 3.35 -8.19 -1.92
N VAL A 208 3.80 -7.45 -0.93
CA VAL A 208 2.89 -6.71 -0.04
C VAL A 208 2.49 -5.43 -0.76
N ILE A 209 1.33 -5.47 -1.42
CA ILE A 209 0.67 -4.32 -2.05
C ILE A 209 -0.81 -4.45 -1.77
N CYS A 210 -1.35 -3.45 -1.09
CA CYS A 210 -2.74 -3.33 -0.74
C CYS A 210 -3.26 -1.96 -1.14
N TRP A 211 -4.57 -1.82 -1.33
CA TRP A 211 -5.17 -0.54 -1.65
C TRP A 211 -6.46 -0.29 -0.89
N SER A 212 -6.81 0.98 -0.73
CA SER A 212 -8.10 1.39 -0.20
C SER A 212 -8.67 2.52 -1.04
N ASP A 213 -9.99 2.61 -1.00
CA ASP A 213 -10.79 3.73 -1.51
C ASP A 213 -11.00 4.82 -0.44
N GLU A 214 -10.58 4.56 0.79
CA GLU A 214 -10.48 5.54 1.86
C GLU A 214 -9.03 5.98 2.01
N GLY A 215 -8.76 7.24 1.66
CA GLY A 215 -7.43 7.82 1.82
C GLY A 215 -7.15 8.05 3.29
N GLY A 216 -6.10 7.44 3.83
CA GLY A 216 -5.58 7.78 5.15
C GLY A 216 -5.02 9.20 5.25
N GLY A 217 -4.91 9.93 4.13
CA GLY A 217 -4.38 11.29 4.08
C GLY A 217 -4.73 12.04 2.79
N GLY A 218 -6.02 12.20 2.47
CA GLY A 218 -6.45 12.91 1.24
C GLY A 218 -7.32 14.15 1.48
N GLY A 219 -6.70 15.32 1.59
CA GLY A 219 -7.25 16.67 1.35
C GLY A 219 -8.50 17.10 2.11
N GLY A 220 -8.76 16.52 3.28
CA GLY A 220 -10.06 16.56 3.94
C GLY A 220 -10.07 17.40 5.21
N CYS A 221 -11.15 18.13 5.44
CA CYS A 221 -11.35 18.80 6.73
C CYS A 221 -11.38 17.78 7.86
N GLN A 222 -10.41 17.89 8.78
CA GLN A 222 -10.31 17.07 9.98
C GLN A 222 -10.94 17.77 11.17
N TYR A 223 -11.60 16.98 12.02
CA TYR A 223 -12.34 17.48 13.16
C TYR A 223 -12.00 16.71 14.42
N LYS A 224 -11.58 17.43 15.45
CA LYS A 224 -11.39 16.90 16.78
C LYS A 224 -12.72 16.79 17.52
N LEU A 225 -13.06 15.60 17.99
CA LEU A 225 -14.30 15.35 18.68
C LEU A 225 -14.37 16.07 20.02
N THR A 226 -15.45 16.82 20.20
CA THR A 226 -15.71 17.62 21.40
C THR A 226 -16.55 16.88 22.43
N VAL A 227 -17.20 15.79 22.02
CA VAL A 227 -18.08 14.97 22.85
C VAL A 227 -17.83 13.50 22.59
N ASN A 228 -18.06 12.66 23.59
CA ASN A 228 -18.05 11.21 23.40
C ASN A 228 -19.24 10.81 22.53
N SER A 229 -18.96 10.10 21.44
CA SER A 229 -20.01 9.54 20.59
C SER A 229 -20.73 8.42 21.34
N LYS A 230 -22.03 8.27 21.08
CA LYS A 230 -22.87 7.28 21.76
C LYS A 230 -23.11 6.07 20.87
N ALA A 231 -22.61 4.92 21.29
CA ALA A 231 -22.96 3.64 20.69
C ALA A 231 -24.46 3.39 20.74
N LYS A 232 -25.00 2.88 19.63
CA LYS A 232 -26.38 2.41 19.51
C LYS A 232 -26.41 1.12 18.69
N LYS A 233 -27.42 0.29 18.97
CA LYS A 233 -27.72 -0.95 18.24
C LYS A 233 -26.53 -1.93 18.14
N GLY A 234 -25.77 -2.10 19.22
CA GLY A 234 -24.69 -3.11 19.28
C GLY A 234 -23.34 -2.66 18.75
N CYS A 235 -23.16 -1.37 18.46
CA CYS A 235 -21.84 -0.77 18.18
C CYS A 235 -20.96 -0.84 19.43
N GLY A 236 -19.80 -1.51 19.36
CA GLY A 236 -18.92 -1.75 20.51
C GLY A 236 -17.93 -0.61 20.73
N VAL A 237 -17.44 -0.01 19.64
CA VAL A 237 -16.41 1.04 19.68
C VAL A 237 -16.92 2.29 18.96
N CYS A 238 -17.15 3.36 19.71
CA CYS A 238 -17.46 4.67 19.14
C CYS A 238 -16.33 5.67 19.39
N PRO A 239 -16.07 6.60 18.45
CA PRO A 239 -15.07 7.63 18.63
C PRO A 239 -15.34 8.48 19.87
N LYS A 240 -14.31 8.65 20.69
CA LYS A 240 -14.35 9.37 21.96
C LYS A 240 -14.00 10.84 21.75
N LYS A 241 -14.29 11.64 22.77
CA LYS A 241 -13.85 13.03 22.82
C LYS A 241 -12.32 13.08 22.72
N GLY A 242 -11.80 13.85 21.78
CA GLY A 242 -10.37 13.99 21.51
C GLY A 242 -9.92 13.31 20.22
N ASP A 243 -10.67 12.32 19.72
CA ASP A 243 -10.35 11.62 18.49
C ASP A 243 -10.51 12.55 17.27
N ILE A 244 -9.69 12.33 16.25
CA ILE A 244 -9.73 13.06 14.98
C ILE A 244 -10.56 12.23 13.99
N ILE A 245 -11.52 12.89 13.32
CA ILE A 245 -12.30 12.29 12.23
C ILE A 245 -12.22 13.17 11.00
N ALA A 246 -12.07 12.55 9.83
CA ALA A 246 -12.14 13.23 8.54
C ALA A 246 -13.61 13.36 8.11
N SER A 247 -13.96 14.51 7.54
CA SER A 247 -15.27 14.71 6.91
C SER A 247 -15.31 14.28 5.44
N GLY A 248 -14.14 14.18 4.79
CA GLY A 248 -14.02 14.02 3.35
C GLY A 248 -14.31 15.30 2.54
N ASP A 249 -14.67 16.41 3.21
CA ASP A 249 -14.84 17.69 2.53
C ASP A 249 -13.48 18.22 2.08
N PRO A 250 -13.28 18.53 0.78
CA PRO A 250 -12.02 19.05 0.29
C PRO A 250 -11.73 20.40 0.94
N CYS A 251 -10.46 20.65 1.31
CA CYS A 251 -10.01 21.95 1.78
C CYS A 251 -8.61 22.27 1.27
N GLU A 252 -8.38 23.55 0.96
CA GLU A 252 -7.03 24.07 0.71
C GLU A 252 -6.48 24.69 2.00
N ASP A 253 -7.36 25.37 2.74
CA ASP A 253 -7.10 25.93 4.05
C ASP A 253 -8.08 25.39 5.10
N ILE A 254 -7.66 25.38 6.37
CA ILE A 254 -8.57 25.11 7.51
C ILE A 254 -9.79 26.05 7.54
N LYS A 255 -9.75 27.18 6.84
CA LYS A 255 -10.87 28.13 6.75
C LYS A 255 -12.03 27.59 5.92
N ASP A 256 -11.74 26.77 4.92
CA ASP A 256 -12.73 26.15 4.02
C ASP A 256 -13.58 25.14 4.77
N CYS A 257 -13.00 24.56 5.82
CA CYS A 257 -13.71 23.68 6.72
C CYS A 257 -14.79 24.38 7.51
N ALA A 258 -15.97 23.72 7.54
CA ALA A 258 -17.05 24.08 8.44
C ALA A 258 -16.49 24.20 9.87
N LYS A 259 -16.95 25.20 10.63
CA LYS A 259 -16.42 25.40 12.00
C LYS A 259 -16.71 24.22 12.94
N LYS A 260 -17.72 23.42 12.63
CA LYS A 260 -18.20 22.30 13.44
C LYS A 260 -18.68 21.18 12.53
N LEU A 261 -18.29 19.95 12.87
CA LEU A 261 -18.83 18.73 12.29
C LEU A 261 -19.95 18.21 13.19
N VAL A 262 -21.10 17.89 12.59
CA VAL A 262 -22.25 17.31 13.31
C VAL A 262 -22.81 16.15 12.50
N ILE A 263 -22.34 14.94 12.80
CA ILE A 263 -22.84 13.72 12.17
C ILE A 263 -23.92 13.11 13.08
N LYS A 264 -25.15 13.03 12.55
CA LYS A 264 -26.31 12.51 13.29
C LYS A 264 -26.22 10.99 13.48
N LYS A 265 -25.67 10.28 12.50
CA LYS A 265 -25.47 8.84 12.47
C LYS A 265 -24.16 8.58 11.73
N LEU A 266 -23.18 8.06 12.44
CA LEU A 266 -21.94 7.53 11.89
C LEU A 266 -22.03 6.02 12.05
N ASP A 267 -21.80 5.25 11.00
CA ASP A 267 -21.82 3.79 11.13
C ASP A 267 -20.68 3.33 12.05
N CYS A 268 -20.84 2.16 12.67
CA CYS A 268 -19.91 1.79 13.72
C CYS A 268 -18.50 1.55 13.15
N PRO A 269 -17.44 2.17 13.70
CA PRO A 269 -16.06 1.96 13.25
C PRO A 269 -15.59 0.50 13.29
N ASP A 270 -16.18 -0.32 14.17
CA ASP A 270 -15.88 -1.76 14.27
C ASP A 270 -16.68 -2.61 13.26
N GLY A 271 -17.51 -1.98 12.41
CA GLY A 271 -18.40 -2.65 11.47
C GLY A 271 -19.48 -3.53 12.12
N GLY A 272 -19.76 -3.33 13.42
CA GLY A 272 -20.90 -3.98 14.07
C GLY A 272 -22.25 -3.50 13.50
N PRO A 273 -23.37 -4.19 13.79
CA PRO A 273 -24.72 -3.87 13.28
C PRO A 273 -25.29 -2.54 13.81
N GLY A 274 -24.46 -1.75 14.49
CA GLY A 274 -24.82 -0.53 15.18
C GLY A 274 -24.36 0.74 14.48
N PHE A 275 -24.48 1.85 15.20
CA PHE A 275 -23.99 3.14 14.75
C PHE A 275 -23.65 4.03 15.95
N CYS A 276 -22.77 4.98 15.74
CA CYS A 276 -22.45 6.07 16.65
C CYS A 276 -23.38 7.27 16.42
N LYS A 277 -24.00 7.73 17.50
CA LYS A 277 -24.83 8.95 17.53
C LYS A 277 -24.09 10.08 18.24
N LYS A 278 -24.46 11.32 17.92
CA LYS A 278 -23.91 12.54 18.53
C LYS A 278 -22.41 12.75 18.27
N VAL A 279 -21.93 12.37 17.10
CA VAL A 279 -20.56 12.66 16.67
C VAL A 279 -20.47 14.16 16.40
N LYS A 280 -19.78 14.90 17.27
CA LYS A 280 -19.61 16.35 17.15
C LYS A 280 -18.16 16.74 17.31
N GLY A 281 -17.59 17.40 16.31
CA GLY A 281 -16.21 17.87 16.31
C GLY A 281 -16.08 19.36 16.02
N LYS A 282 -14.94 19.92 16.37
CA LYS A 282 -14.47 21.23 15.90
C LYS A 282 -13.36 20.98 14.90
N LYS A 283 -13.29 21.82 13.86
CA LYS A 283 -12.20 21.72 12.88
C LYS A 283 -10.85 21.82 13.57
N ASP A 284 -9.93 20.97 13.18
CA ASP A 284 -8.61 20.80 13.80
C ASP A 284 -7.52 21.11 12.78
N SER A 285 -7.59 20.48 11.61
CA SER A 285 -6.64 20.64 10.52
C SER A 285 -7.32 20.43 9.16
N CYS A 286 -6.60 20.81 8.12
CA CYS A 286 -6.84 20.42 6.74
C CYS A 286 -5.56 19.73 6.27
N VAL A 287 -5.67 18.53 5.71
CA VAL A 287 -4.55 17.68 5.25
C VAL A 287 -4.98 17.01 3.98
#